data_AF-A0A1I7W0J7-F1
#
_entry.id   AF-A0A1I7W0J7-F1
#
_cell.length_a   1.000
_cell.length_b   1.000
_cell.length_c   1.000
_cell.angle_alpha   90.00
_cell.angle_beta   90.00
_cell.angle_gamma   90.00
#
_symmetry.space_group_name_H-M   'P 1'
#
loop_
_entity.id
_entity.type
_entity.pdbx_description
1 polymer ?
#
loop_
_entity_poly.entity_id
_entity_poly.type
_entity_poly.pdbx_seq_one_letter_code
_entity_poly.pdbx_strand_id
1 'polypeptide(L)'
;MDMYILGDTNRDILCTDSLTCNEHHRLWWLHMRNHANNIQQFMEHKRYKNEIEGNELSVYSLKMRYILCKEVQSVGFMIDTRNDQWPLRCLWIGNAMNGTCAPAPPSNRSIFYITPKEWQQKVKEFRIKIGCNSTDIENANKTSVFS
;
A
#
# COMPACT_ATOMS: atom_id res chain seq x y z
N MET A 1 28.66 -13.32 -9.98
CA MET A 1 29.43 -12.15 -9.54
C MET A 1 29.90 -11.49 -10.83
N ASP A 2 29.36 -10.38 -11.31
CA ASP A 2 28.57 -9.29 -10.70
C ASP A 2 27.57 -8.75 -11.76
N MET A 3 26.33 -8.36 -11.40
CA MET A 3 25.92 -6.97 -11.09
C MET A 3 26.38 -6.02 -12.21
N TYR A 4 25.51 -5.46 -13.08
CA TYR A 4 24.58 -4.38 -12.79
C TYR A 4 23.38 -4.40 -13.79
N ILE A 5 22.15 -4.53 -13.28
CA ILE A 5 21.01 -3.84 -13.90
C ILE A 5 20.73 -2.66 -12.97
N LEU A 6 21.52 -1.59 -13.15
CA LEU A 6 21.12 -0.25 -12.73
C LEU A 6 19.94 0.15 -13.62
N GLY A 7 18.75 -0.31 -13.26
CA GLY A 7 17.50 0.18 -13.82
C GLY A 7 17.28 1.60 -13.33
N ASP A 8 17.84 2.57 -14.07
CA ASP A 8 17.36 3.94 -14.25
C ASP A 8 16.66 4.56 -13.01
N THR A 9 17.43 4.83 -11.95
CA THR A 9 16.91 5.25 -10.63
C THR A 9 16.52 6.74 -10.55
N ASN A 10 16.06 7.36 -11.64
CA ASN A 10 15.63 8.78 -11.60
C ASN A 10 14.77 9.25 -12.79
N ARG A 11 14.01 8.36 -13.44
CA ARG A 11 13.06 8.79 -14.46
C ARG A 11 11.67 8.88 -13.89
N ASP A 12 11.18 10.11 -13.85
CA ASP A 12 9.77 10.44 -13.79
C ASP A 12 8.97 9.55 -14.76
N ILE A 13 8.00 8.82 -14.23
CA ILE A 13 7.12 7.96 -15.01
C ILE A 13 5.85 8.77 -15.30
N LEU A 14 5.59 9.07 -16.56
CA LEU A 14 4.33 9.68 -16.94
C LEU A 14 3.20 8.65 -16.87
N CYS A 15 2.24 8.91 -15.99
CA CYS A 15 1.16 8.02 -15.62
C CYS A 15 -0.16 8.46 -16.29
N THR A 16 -0.40 9.78 -16.35
CA THR A 16 -1.39 10.47 -17.19
C THR A 16 -0.83 11.85 -17.57
N ASP A 17 -1.57 12.66 -18.36
CA ASP A 17 -1.17 14.04 -18.68
C ASP A 17 -0.97 14.93 -17.43
N SER A 18 -1.60 14.57 -16.32
CA SER A 18 -1.55 15.31 -15.04
C SER A 18 -0.81 14.57 -13.92
N LEU A 19 -0.37 13.33 -14.14
CA LEU A 19 0.27 12.51 -13.13
C LEU A 19 1.64 12.03 -13.57
N THR A 20 2.65 12.46 -12.84
CA THR A 20 4.03 12.00 -13.00
C THR A 20 4.47 11.31 -11.72
N CYS A 21 4.69 10.00 -11.80
CA CYS A 21 5.16 9.18 -10.69
C CYS A 21 6.68 9.39 -10.52
N ASN A 22 7.12 9.77 -9.32
CA ASN A 22 8.53 10.03 -8.97
C ASN A 22 8.88 9.55 -7.54
N GLU A 23 10.14 9.68 -7.13
CA GLU A 23 10.64 9.20 -5.83
C GLU A 23 9.89 9.75 -4.61
N HIS A 24 9.30 10.96 -4.70
CA HIS A 24 8.49 11.49 -3.60
C HIS A 24 7.32 10.55 -3.25
N HIS A 25 6.68 9.98 -4.26
CA HIS A 25 5.59 9.02 -4.07
C HIS A 25 6.07 7.71 -3.42
N ARG A 26 7.27 7.24 -3.80
CA ARG A 26 7.88 6.05 -3.19
C ARG A 26 8.17 6.30 -1.71
N LEU A 27 8.79 7.42 -1.37
CA LEU A 27 9.15 7.76 0.00
C LEU A 27 7.89 7.88 0.89
N TRP A 28 6.86 8.55 0.38
CA TRP A 28 5.57 8.64 1.08
C TRP A 28 4.97 7.25 1.31
N TRP A 29 4.94 6.41 0.28
CA TRP A 29 4.39 5.06 0.38
C TRP A 29 5.17 4.20 1.39
N LEU A 30 6.51 4.25 1.37
CA LEU A 30 7.36 3.53 2.33
C LEU A 30 7.14 4.00 3.77
N HIS A 31 6.91 5.30 3.97
CA HIS A 31 6.56 5.83 5.29
C HIS A 31 5.23 5.27 5.80
N MET A 32 4.19 5.26 4.96
CA MET A 32 2.88 4.67 5.31
C MET A 32 2.99 3.17 5.56
N ARG A 33 3.79 2.46 4.75
CA ARG A 33 4.08 1.04 4.95
C ARG A 33 4.73 0.75 6.29
N ASN A 34 5.69 1.56 6.73
CA ASN A 34 6.34 1.36 8.03
C ASN A 34 5.32 1.36 9.16
N HIS A 35 4.37 2.30 9.15
CA HIS A 35 3.25 2.29 10.08
C HIS A 35 2.38 1.04 9.96
N ALA A 36 2.04 0.62 8.75
CA ALA A 36 1.26 -0.59 8.52
C ALA A 36 1.94 -1.85 9.11
N ASN A 37 3.25 -2.00 8.92
CA ASN A 37 4.02 -3.13 9.46
C ASN A 37 4.05 -3.09 10.99
N ASN A 38 4.29 -1.92 11.60
CA ASN A 38 4.28 -1.77 13.06
C ASN A 38 2.90 -2.10 13.66
N ILE A 39 1.82 -1.66 13.01
CA ILE A 39 0.45 -1.99 13.43
C ILE A 39 0.20 -3.49 13.26
N GLN A 40 0.57 -4.09 12.14
CA GLN A 40 0.37 -5.53 11.91
C GLN A 40 1.07 -6.35 13.00
N GLN A 41 2.34 -6.06 13.28
CA GLN A 41 3.09 -6.72 14.35
C GLN A 41 2.39 -6.53 15.71
N PHE A 42 1.96 -5.31 16.02
CA PHE A 42 1.21 -5.05 17.25
C PHE A 42 -0.09 -5.87 17.34
N MET A 43 -0.87 -5.94 16.26
CA MET A 43 -2.12 -6.70 16.21
C MET A 43 -1.89 -8.21 16.35
N GLU A 44 -0.81 -8.74 15.75
CA GLU A 44 -0.38 -10.12 15.93
C GLU A 44 -0.01 -10.39 17.40
N HIS A 45 0.83 -9.56 18.02
CA HIS A 45 1.22 -9.71 19.42
C HIS A 45 0.04 -9.65 20.39
N LYS A 46 -0.86 -8.67 20.21
CA LYS A 46 -2.08 -8.53 21.02
C LYS A 46 -2.95 -9.79 20.96
N ARG A 47 -3.02 -10.44 19.79
CA ARG A 47 -3.78 -11.69 19.61
C ARG A 47 -3.16 -12.86 20.37
N TYR A 48 -1.84 -12.89 20.56
CA TYR A 48 -1.13 -14.01 21.17
C TYR A 48 -0.85 -13.86 22.67
N LYS A 49 -0.58 -12.64 23.18
CA LYS A 49 0.00 -12.48 24.53
C LYS A 49 -0.89 -11.85 25.59
N ASN A 50 -2.10 -11.35 25.26
CA ASN A 50 -3.01 -10.64 26.18
C ASN A 50 -2.42 -9.46 27.01
N GLU A 51 -1.10 -9.22 26.96
CA GLU A 51 -0.39 -8.10 27.57
C GLU A 51 0.33 -7.29 26.50
N ILE A 52 0.34 -5.97 26.69
CA ILE A 52 0.87 -4.99 25.73
C ILE A 52 1.83 -4.08 26.49
N GLU A 53 3.13 -4.33 26.38
CA GLU A 53 4.13 -3.30 26.63
C GLU A 53 4.34 -2.56 25.30
N GLY A 54 3.64 -1.43 25.15
CA GLY A 54 3.65 -0.66 23.90
C GLY A 54 4.93 0.17 23.78
N ASN A 55 5.77 -0.12 22.78
CA ASN A 55 6.84 0.79 22.36
C ASN A 55 6.22 2.10 21.82
N GLU A 56 6.83 3.25 22.10
CA GLU A 56 6.41 4.59 21.64
C GLU A 56 6.16 4.64 20.12
N LEU A 57 7.00 3.94 19.33
CA LEU A 57 6.85 3.81 17.87
C LEU A 57 5.55 3.09 17.47
N SER A 58 5.10 2.13 18.26
CA SER A 58 3.83 1.42 18.06
C SER A 58 2.64 2.35 18.38
N VAL A 59 2.75 3.20 19.40
CA VAL A 59 1.69 4.16 19.76
C VAL A 59 1.45 5.16 18.65
N TYR A 60 2.50 5.76 18.08
CA TYR A 60 2.34 6.70 16.96
C TYR A 60 1.77 6.00 15.72
N SER A 61 2.27 4.79 15.39
CA SER A 61 1.74 4.01 14.26
C SER A 61 0.25 3.67 14.44
N LEU A 62 -0.20 3.36 15.67
CA LEU A 62 -1.61 3.13 15.96
C LEU A 62 -2.49 4.37 15.74
N LYS A 63 -1.97 5.59 15.94
CA LYS A 63 -2.68 6.82 15.58
C LYS A 63 -2.84 6.93 14.06
N MET A 64 -1.83 6.53 13.29
CA MET A 64 -1.86 6.51 11.82
C MET A 64 -2.82 5.45 11.24
N ARG A 65 -3.26 4.46 12.04
CA ARG A 65 -4.17 3.41 11.61
C ARG A 65 -5.45 3.97 11.00
N TYR A 66 -6.01 5.06 11.52
CA TYR A 66 -7.25 5.63 10.98
C TYR A 66 -7.07 6.11 9.52
N ILE A 67 -5.90 6.67 9.19
CA ILE A 67 -5.56 7.13 7.84
C ILE A 67 -5.40 5.92 6.92
N LEU A 68 -4.65 4.91 7.38
CA LEU A 68 -4.43 3.67 6.63
C LEU A 68 -5.73 2.89 6.36
N CYS A 69 -6.69 2.90 7.30
CA CYS A 69 -7.98 2.25 7.09
C CYS A 69 -8.82 2.95 6.01
N LYS A 70 -8.59 4.23 5.73
CA LYS A 70 -9.31 5.00 4.72
C LYS A 70 -8.59 5.09 3.39
N GLU A 71 -7.28 4.88 3.36
CA GLU A 71 -6.51 4.81 2.12
C GLU A 71 -6.97 3.60 1.30
N VAL A 72 -7.10 3.80 -0.01
CA VAL A 72 -7.58 2.80 -0.98
C VAL A 72 -6.62 2.64 -2.15
N GLN A 73 -5.81 3.64 -2.45
CA GLN A 73 -5.13 3.74 -3.73
C GLN A 73 -3.83 2.93 -3.81
N SER A 74 -3.25 2.57 -2.66
CA SER A 74 -1.94 1.90 -2.64
C SER A 74 -1.76 0.92 -1.48
N VAL A 75 -2.64 0.91 -0.48
CA VAL A 75 -2.53 0.03 0.70
C VAL A 75 -2.58 -1.46 0.41
N GLY A 76 -3.21 -1.86 -0.71
CA GLY A 76 -3.34 -3.27 -1.09
C GLY A 76 -2.01 -4.00 -1.27
N PHE A 77 -0.91 -3.24 -1.38
CA PHE A 77 0.45 -3.77 -1.50
C PHE A 77 1.32 -3.58 -0.25
N MET A 78 0.89 -2.81 0.76
CA MET A 78 1.79 -2.40 1.86
C MET A 78 2.26 -3.57 2.74
N ILE A 79 1.40 -4.56 2.95
CA ILE A 79 1.66 -5.75 3.77
C ILE A 79 2.28 -6.93 3.00
N ASP A 80 2.56 -6.75 1.71
CA ASP A 80 3.24 -7.78 0.93
C ASP A 80 4.71 -7.91 1.38
N THR A 81 5.25 -9.11 1.30
CA THR A 81 6.65 -9.37 1.66
C THR A 81 7.58 -8.90 0.54
N ARG A 82 8.75 -8.36 0.89
CA ARG A 82 9.84 -7.98 -0.05
C ARG A 82 9.43 -6.93 -1.11
N ASN A 83 8.48 -6.07 -0.76
CA ASN A 83 8.00 -4.96 -1.61
C ASN A 83 8.83 -3.66 -1.48
N ASP A 84 9.80 -3.58 -0.55
CA ASP A 84 10.66 -2.40 -0.39
C ASP A 84 11.55 -2.12 -1.62
N GLN A 85 11.81 -3.16 -2.41
CA GLN A 85 12.62 -3.09 -3.62
C GLN A 85 11.77 -2.99 -4.89
N TRP A 86 10.44 -2.88 -4.74
CA TRP A 86 9.57 -2.81 -5.90
C TRP A 86 9.78 -1.50 -6.67
N PRO A 87 9.81 -1.57 -8.02
CA PRO A 87 9.86 -0.38 -8.84
C PRO A 87 8.60 0.46 -8.63
N LEU A 88 8.74 1.79 -8.74
CA LEU A 88 7.60 2.69 -8.75
C LEU A 88 6.84 2.48 -10.07
N ARG A 89 5.51 2.47 -10.02
CA ARG A 89 4.64 2.26 -11.18
C ARG A 89 3.41 3.13 -11.12
N CYS A 90 2.73 3.26 -12.26
CA CYS A 90 1.35 3.73 -12.34
C CYS A 90 0.43 2.56 -11.97
N LEU A 91 -0.17 2.58 -10.79
CA LEU A 91 -1.18 1.61 -10.39
C LEU A 91 -2.53 1.99 -11.00
N TRP A 92 -3.07 1.12 -11.84
CA TRP A 92 -4.42 1.28 -12.39
C TRP A 92 -5.34 0.23 -11.77
N ILE A 93 -6.25 0.71 -10.92
CA ILE A 93 -7.14 -0.13 -10.13
C ILE A 93 -8.49 -0.21 -10.84
N GLY A 94 -8.71 -1.30 -11.57
CA GLY A 94 -9.99 -1.55 -12.23
C GLY A 94 -10.43 -0.41 -13.15
N ASN A 95 -11.62 0.16 -12.88
CA ASN A 95 -12.22 1.24 -13.66
C ASN A 95 -11.88 2.64 -13.13
N ALA A 96 -10.89 2.78 -12.23
CA ALA A 96 -10.49 4.09 -11.74
C ALA A 96 -10.11 5.00 -12.93
N MET A 97 -10.62 6.23 -12.96
CA MET A 97 -10.32 7.18 -14.02
C MET A 97 -8.85 7.62 -14.01
N ASN A 98 -8.21 7.58 -12.83
CA ASN A 98 -6.82 7.95 -12.64
C ASN A 98 -6.04 6.80 -12.00
N GLY A 99 -4.80 6.63 -12.43
CA GLY A 99 -3.83 5.79 -11.73
C GLY A 99 -3.27 6.47 -10.47
N THR A 100 -2.59 5.69 -9.63
CA THR A 100 -1.84 6.17 -8.46
C THR A 100 -0.39 5.77 -8.54
N CYS A 101 0.51 6.62 -8.05
CA CYS A 101 1.94 6.35 -7.98
C CYS A 101 2.25 5.49 -6.74
N ALA A 102 2.65 4.24 -6.91
CA ALA A 102 3.14 3.44 -5.78
C ALA A 102 4.06 2.28 -6.24
N PRO A 103 4.90 1.75 -5.33
CA PRO A 103 5.62 0.51 -5.56
C PRO A 103 4.66 -0.65 -5.89
N ALA A 104 4.98 -1.40 -6.94
CA ALA A 104 4.19 -2.53 -7.42
C ALA A 104 5.09 -3.71 -7.81
N PRO A 105 4.57 -4.96 -7.82
CA PRO A 105 5.37 -6.11 -8.22
C PRO A 105 6.09 -5.89 -9.56
N PRO A 106 7.32 -6.43 -9.72
CA PRO A 106 8.06 -6.29 -10.96
C PRO A 106 7.26 -6.75 -12.18
N SER A 107 7.21 -5.89 -13.19
CA SER A 107 6.53 -6.11 -14.46
C SER A 107 7.32 -5.43 -15.58
N ASN A 108 7.20 -5.93 -16.81
CA ASN A 108 7.80 -5.31 -17.99
C ASN A 108 7.08 -4.01 -18.42
N ARG A 109 5.97 -3.64 -17.76
CA ARG A 109 5.16 -2.46 -18.07
C ARG A 109 5.29 -1.39 -16.99
N SER A 110 5.28 -0.11 -17.39
CA SER A 110 5.23 1.05 -16.48
C SER A 110 3.89 1.15 -15.74
N ILE A 111 2.80 0.76 -16.42
CA ILE A 111 1.46 0.65 -15.85
C ILE A 111 1.26 -0.75 -15.28
N PHE A 112 0.88 -0.80 -14.01
CA PHE A 112 0.47 -2.02 -13.31
C PHE A 112 -1.05 -2.01 -13.16
N TYR A 113 -1.72 -2.80 -14.00
CA TYR A 113 -3.17 -2.97 -13.91
C TYR A 113 -3.53 -4.10 -12.94
N ILE A 114 -4.50 -3.85 -12.08
CA ILE A 114 -5.11 -4.85 -11.21
C ILE A 114 -6.63 -4.79 -11.33
N THR A 115 -7.29 -5.94 -11.39
CA THR A 115 -8.76 -5.98 -11.55
C THR A 115 -9.45 -5.40 -10.30
N PRO A 116 -10.66 -4.82 -10.42
CA PRO A 116 -11.37 -4.27 -9.26
C PRO A 116 -11.55 -5.32 -8.15
N LYS A 117 -11.95 -6.54 -8.52
CA LYS A 117 -12.19 -7.65 -7.58
C LYS A 117 -10.92 -8.04 -6.83
N GLU A 118 -9.79 -8.14 -7.53
CA GLU A 118 -8.51 -8.47 -6.91
C GLU A 118 -8.04 -7.33 -5.98
N TRP A 119 -8.21 -6.08 -6.39
CA TRP A 119 -7.86 -4.94 -5.54
C TRP A 119 -8.71 -4.86 -4.28
N GLN A 120 -10.02 -5.05 -4.41
CA GLN A 120 -10.94 -5.10 -3.27
C GLN A 120 -10.50 -6.15 -2.26
N GLN A 121 -10.11 -7.33 -2.74
CA GLN A 121 -9.61 -8.40 -1.87
C GLN A 121 -8.33 -7.99 -1.15
N LYS A 122 -7.36 -7.40 -1.86
CA LYS A 122 -6.12 -6.89 -1.25
C LYS A 122 -6.36 -5.81 -0.20
N VAL A 123 -7.22 -4.83 -0.49
CA VAL A 123 -7.59 -3.77 0.48
C VAL A 123 -8.31 -4.35 1.69
N LYS A 124 -9.23 -5.31 1.49
CA LYS A 124 -9.94 -5.98 2.56
C LYS A 124 -8.98 -6.75 3.47
N GLU A 125 -8.08 -7.54 2.91
CA GLU A 125 -7.06 -8.28 3.65
C GLU A 125 -6.16 -7.35 4.45
N PHE A 126 -5.71 -6.25 3.83
CA PHE A 126 -4.93 -5.22 4.50
C PHE A 126 -5.67 -4.68 5.74
N ARG A 127 -6.92 -4.23 5.57
CA ARG A 127 -7.73 -3.64 6.64
C ARG A 127 -7.99 -4.62 7.79
N ILE A 128 -8.16 -5.91 7.47
CA ILE A 128 -8.27 -6.98 8.48
C ILE A 128 -6.96 -7.10 9.27
N LYS A 129 -5.81 -7.19 8.59
CA LYS A 129 -4.51 -7.41 9.26
C LYS A 129 -4.11 -6.26 10.19
N ILE A 130 -4.44 -5.02 9.84
CA ILE A 130 -4.14 -3.86 10.68
C ILE A 130 -5.22 -3.56 11.73
N GLY A 131 -6.33 -4.31 11.74
CA GLY A 131 -7.40 -4.18 12.72
C GLY A 131 -8.29 -2.94 12.54
N CYS A 132 -8.70 -2.65 11.32
CA CYS A 132 -9.74 -1.66 11.04
C CYS A 132 -11.11 -2.11 11.56
N ASN A 133 -12.07 -1.17 11.69
CA ASN A 133 -13.45 -1.51 12.05
C ASN A 133 -14.18 -2.20 10.88
N SER A 134 -15.33 -2.83 11.17
CA SER A 134 -16.13 -3.54 10.17
C SER A 134 -16.58 -2.65 9.02
N THR A 135 -17.00 -1.41 9.31
CA THR A 135 -17.43 -0.43 8.30
C THR A 135 -16.33 -0.16 7.28
N ASP A 136 -15.10 0.08 7.73
CA ASP A 136 -13.95 0.31 6.87
C ASP A 136 -13.59 -0.95 6.07
N ILE A 137 -13.65 -2.14 6.67
CA ILE A 137 -13.41 -3.41 5.98
C ILE A 137 -14.44 -3.61 4.85
N GLU A 138 -15.72 -3.38 5.11
CA GLU A 138 -16.81 -3.53 4.14
C GLU A 138 -16.75 -2.48 3.03
N ASN A 139 -16.33 -1.26 3.36
CA ASN A 139 -16.14 -0.19 2.38
C ASN A 139 -15.05 -0.52 1.35
N ALA A 140 -14.19 -1.53 1.59
CA ALA A 140 -13.26 -2.01 0.55
C ALA A 140 -14.02 -2.44 -0.71
N ASN A 141 -15.22 -3.02 -0.57
CA ASN A 141 -16.04 -3.51 -1.69
C ASN A 141 -16.67 -2.38 -2.51
N LYS A 142 -16.74 -1.15 -1.97
CA LYS A 142 -17.33 0.01 -2.66
C LYS A 142 -16.34 0.77 -3.53
N THR A 143 -15.05 0.42 -3.46
CA THR A 143 -13.96 1.12 -4.15
C THR A 143 -13.98 0.99 -5.68
N SER A 144 -14.87 0.16 -6.24
CA SER A 144 -15.10 0.04 -7.68
C SER A 144 -16.24 0.92 -8.22
N VAL A 145 -16.89 1.73 -7.39
CA VAL A 145 -18.04 2.55 -7.80
C VAL A 145 -17.70 4.03 -7.60
N PHE A 146 -16.96 4.59 -8.56
CA PHE A 146 -17.14 6.00 -8.87
C PHE A 146 -18.20 6.05 -9.98
N SER A 147 -19.44 6.31 -9.56
CA SER A 147 -20.52 6.80 -10.43
C SER A 147 -20.46 8.33 -10.46
#